data_AF-A0A7K3Z4Y3-F1
#
_entry.id   AF-A0A7K3Z4Y3-F1
#
_cell.length_a   1.000
_cell.length_b   1.000
_cell.length_c   1.000
_cell.angle_alpha   90.00
_cell.angle_beta   90.00
_cell.angle_gamma   90.00
#
_symmetry.space_group_name_H-M   'P 1'
#
loop_
_entity.id
_entity.type
_entity.pdbx_description
1 polymer ?
#
loop_
_entity_poly.entity_id
_entity_poly.type
_entity_poly.pdbx_seq_one_letter_code
_entity_poly.pdbx_strand_id
1 'polypeptide(L)'
;MSEEIDLVRLNISCSACGYQEEHTVKGKEVVSFEQSLSGKPCSSCAAPSLTVVDKKDIIDDIADLATSTNTEVEVISGETEEGQMLKSTFGGVAAFLRFKQQ
;
A
#
# COMPACT_ATOMS: atom_id res chain seq x y z
N MET A 1 7.57 3.77 11.29
CA MET A 1 7.52 3.92 9.82
C MET A 1 8.26 5.19 9.43
N SER A 2 8.98 5.21 8.30
CA SER A 2 9.74 6.38 7.84
C SER A 2 8.81 7.44 7.28
N GLU A 3 9.07 8.71 7.60
CA GLU A 3 8.33 9.87 7.08
C GLU A 3 8.48 10.04 5.55
N GLU A 4 9.58 9.57 4.97
CA GLU A 4 9.87 9.77 3.55
C GLU A 4 9.32 8.67 2.63
N ILE A 5 8.34 7.90 3.10
CA ILE A 5 7.68 6.87 2.30
C ILE A 5 6.68 7.53 1.34
N ASP A 6 6.87 7.26 0.05
CA ASP A 6 5.95 7.67 -1.02
C ASP A 6 5.31 6.42 -1.64
N LEU A 7 4.41 5.78 -0.89
CA LEU A 7 3.66 4.60 -1.33
C LEU A 7 2.16 4.83 -1.16
N VAL A 8 1.39 4.33 -2.13
CA VAL A 8 -0.06 4.46 -2.18
C VAL A 8 -0.67 3.07 -2.34
N ARG A 9 -1.64 2.75 -1.48
CA ARG A 9 -2.53 1.59 -1.59
C ARG A 9 -3.63 1.91 -2.60
N LEU A 10 -3.76 1.09 -3.63
CA LEU A 10 -4.81 1.15 -4.64
C LEU A 10 -5.73 -0.06 -4.47
N ASN A 11 -7.04 0.17 -4.34
CA ASN A 11 -8.05 -0.88 -4.43
C ASN A 11 -8.61 -0.91 -5.85
N ILE A 12 -8.55 -2.06 -6.49
CA ILE A 12 -9.01 -2.27 -7.86
C ILE A 12 -10.25 -3.15 -7.81
N SER A 13 -11.27 -2.78 -8.58
CA SER A 13 -12.46 -3.61 -8.75
C SER A 13 -12.77 -3.85 -10.23
N CYS A 14 -13.24 -5.05 -10.54
CA CYS A 14 -13.81 -5.40 -11.84
C CYS A 14 -15.30 -5.06 -11.83
N SER A 15 -15.73 -4.12 -12.67
CA SER A 15 -17.14 -3.74 -12.77
C SER A 15 -18.04 -4.81 -13.39
N ALA A 16 -17.48 -5.83 -14.06
CA ALA A 16 -18.24 -6.92 -14.68
C ALA A 16 -18.58 -8.08 -13.72
N CYS A 17 -17.68 -8.43 -12.79
CA CYS A 17 -17.88 -9.57 -11.89
C CYS A 17 -17.71 -9.25 -10.40
N GLY A 18 -17.30 -8.04 -10.05
CA GLY A 18 -17.08 -7.62 -8.66
C GLY A 18 -15.77 -8.08 -8.03
N TYR A 19 -14.87 -8.74 -8.79
CA TYR A 19 -13.54 -9.10 -8.31
C TYR A 19 -12.80 -7.88 -7.75
N GLN A 20 -12.11 -8.02 -6.62
CA GLN A 20 -11.33 -6.97 -5.97
C GLN A 20 -9.91 -7.43 -5.70
N GLU A 21 -8.95 -6.51 -5.84
CA GLU A 21 -7.56 -6.73 -5.47
C GLU A 21 -6.89 -5.43 -5.03
N GLU A 22 -5.87 -5.56 -4.18
CA GLU A 22 -5.10 -4.43 -3.67
C GLU A 22 -3.68 -4.42 -4.24
N HIS A 23 -3.18 -3.24 -4.59
CA HIS A 23 -1.80 -3.03 -5.03
C HIS A 23 -1.17 -1.88 -4.25
N THR A 24 0.12 -2.01 -3.93
CA THR A 24 0.92 -0.90 -3.40
C THR A 24 1.89 -0.44 -4.48
N VAL A 25 1.82 0.83 -4.84
CA VAL A 25 2.71 1.44 -5.85
C VAL A 25 3.33 2.71 -5.30
N LYS A 26 4.40 3.19 -5.94
CA LYS A 26 4.96 4.51 -5.59
C LYS A 26 3.99 5.61 -6.00
N GLY A 27 3.92 6.71 -5.26
CA GLY A 27 3.00 7.82 -5.57
C GLY A 27 3.16 8.32 -7.00
N LYS A 28 4.40 8.47 -7.48
CA LYS A 28 4.71 8.85 -8.87
C LYS A 28 4.24 7.85 -9.94
N GLU A 29 4.01 6.59 -9.59
CA GLU A 29 3.62 5.51 -10.50
C GLU A 29 2.10 5.28 -10.54
N VAL A 30 1.32 5.94 -9.67
CA VAL A 30 -0.15 5.78 -9.60
C VAL A 30 -0.81 6.02 -10.96
N VAL A 31 -0.46 7.12 -11.64
CA VAL A 31 -1.06 7.47 -12.94
C VAL A 31 -0.74 6.43 -14.01
N SER A 32 0.52 5.99 -14.09
CA SER A 32 0.93 4.95 -15.05
C SER A 32 0.26 3.60 -14.74
N PHE A 33 0.06 3.29 -13.46
CA PHE A 33 -0.60 2.07 -13.03
C PHE A 33 -2.07 2.09 -13.46
N GLU A 34 -2.80 3.19 -13.24
CA GLU A 34 -4.18 3.33 -13.70
C GLU A 34 -4.32 3.17 -15.21
N GLN A 35 -3.41 3.78 -15.97
CA GLN A 35 -3.38 3.63 -17.43
C GLN A 35 -3.15 2.17 -17.85
N SER A 36 -2.31 1.43 -17.10
CA SER A 36 -2.05 0.01 -17.39
C SER A 36 -3.25 -0.92 -17.17
N LEU A 37 -4.27 -0.47 -16.41
CA LEU A 37 -5.51 -1.24 -16.22
C LEU A 37 -6.43 -1.16 -17.44
N SER A 38 -6.30 -0.11 -18.25
CA SER A 38 -7.12 0.06 -19.45
C SER A 38 -6.87 -1.09 -20.43
N GLY A 39 -7.91 -1.90 -20.67
CA GLY A 39 -7.82 -3.07 -21.54
C GLY A 39 -7.22 -4.32 -20.90
N LYS A 40 -6.77 -4.25 -19.63
CA LYS A 40 -6.24 -5.41 -18.90
C LYS A 40 -7.38 -6.37 -18.54
N PRO A 41 -7.30 -7.66 -18.92
CA PRO A 41 -8.35 -8.62 -18.61
C PRO A 41 -8.40 -8.92 -17.11
N CYS A 42 -9.60 -8.98 -16.55
CA CYS A 42 -9.83 -9.44 -15.18
C CYS A 42 -9.39 -10.91 -15.02
N SER A 43 -8.66 -11.21 -13.95
CA SER A 43 -8.22 -12.57 -13.61
C SER A 43 -9.39 -13.55 -13.34
N SER A 44 -10.54 -13.03 -12.92
CA SER A 44 -11.72 -13.84 -12.56
C SER A 44 -12.67 -14.09 -13.73
N CYS A 45 -12.91 -13.10 -14.60
CA CYS A 45 -13.93 -13.19 -15.67
C CYS A 45 -13.43 -12.83 -17.07
N ALA A 46 -12.14 -12.52 -17.23
CA ALA A 46 -11.50 -12.06 -18.47
C ALA A 46 -12.01 -10.73 -19.06
N ALA A 47 -13.05 -10.12 -18.50
CA ALA A 47 -13.55 -8.82 -18.98
C ALA A 47 -12.51 -7.70 -18.76
N PRO A 48 -12.29 -6.81 -19.73
CA PRO A 48 -11.33 -5.70 -19.63
C PRO A 48 -11.92 -4.51 -18.87
N SER A 49 -12.35 -4.74 -17.64
CA SER A 49 -13.21 -3.82 -16.87
C SER A 49 -12.69 -3.54 -15.45
N LEU A 50 -11.38 -3.66 -15.26
CA LEU A 50 -10.69 -3.32 -14.02
C LEU A 50 -10.52 -1.80 -13.90
N THR A 51 -10.87 -1.26 -12.75
CA THR A 51 -10.74 0.17 -12.43
C THR A 51 -10.27 0.35 -10.99
N VAL A 52 -9.50 1.39 -10.72
CA VAL A 52 -9.21 1.80 -9.34
C VAL A 52 -10.48 2.40 -8.74
N VAL A 53 -10.90 1.87 -7.60
CA VAL A 53 -12.09 2.33 -6.86
C VAL A 53 -11.74 3.08 -5.57
N ASP A 54 -10.53 2.88 -5.05
CA ASP A 54 -10.03 3.62 -3.89
C ASP A 54 -8.51 3.83 -3.96
N LYS A 55 -8.05 4.93 -3.37
CA LYS A 55 -6.64 5.29 -3.25
C LYS A 55 -6.39 5.82 -1.85
N LYS A 56 -5.38 5.27 -1.19
CA LYS A 56 -5.05 5.64 0.17
C LYS A 56 -3.55 5.74 0.37
N ASP A 57 -3.10 6.75 1.10
CA ASP A 57 -1.71 6.83 1.54
C ASP A 57 -1.37 5.60 2.40
N ILE A 58 -0.18 5.02 2.24
CA ILE A 58 0.19 3.82 2.98
C ILE A 58 0.26 4.07 4.50
N ILE A 59 0.60 5.30 4.92
CA ILE A 59 0.67 5.69 6.33
C ILE A 59 -0.74 5.63 6.92
N ASP A 60 -1.72 6.20 6.22
CA ASP A 60 -3.13 6.18 6.64
C ASP A 60 -3.72 4.76 6.59
N ASP A 61 -3.34 3.95 5.58
CA ASP A 61 -3.73 2.53 5.48
C ASP A 61 -3.29 1.74 6.71
N ILE A 62 -2.01 1.86 7.06
CA ILE A 62 -1.43 1.18 8.22
C ILE A 62 -1.96 1.76 9.53
N ALA A 63 -2.20 3.07 9.63
CA ALA A 63 -2.75 3.71 10.83
C ALA A 63 -4.15 3.20 11.17
N ASP A 64 -5.01 3.01 10.15
CA ASP A 64 -6.34 2.43 10.35
C ASP A 64 -6.26 0.97 10.79
N LEU A 65 -5.36 0.19 10.18
CA LEU A 65 -5.12 -1.20 10.58
C LEU A 65 -4.59 -1.28 12.02
N ALA A 66 -3.66 -0.40 12.38
CA ALA A 66 -3.10 -0.34 13.71
C ALA A 66 -4.17 0.01 14.76
N THR A 67 -5.03 0.98 14.45
CA THR A 67 -6.18 1.34 15.29
C THR A 67 -7.10 0.13 15.51
N SER A 68 -7.42 -0.61 14.45
CA SER A 68 -8.27 -1.80 14.54
C SER A 68 -7.66 -2.95 15.38
N THR A 69 -6.33 -2.98 15.51
CA THR A 69 -5.57 -4.03 16.20
C THR A 69 -5.01 -3.59 17.56
N ASN A 70 -5.31 -2.35 17.99
CA ASN A 70 -4.70 -1.69 19.14
C ASN A 70 -3.16 -1.70 19.07
N THR A 71 -2.60 -1.44 17.89
CA THR A 71 -1.17 -1.29 17.65
C THR A 71 -0.81 0.19 17.67
N GLU A 72 0.34 0.53 18.25
CA GLU A 72 0.87 1.89 18.27
C GLU A 72 1.64 2.17 16.96
N VAL A 73 1.45 3.36 16.39
CA VAL A 73 2.11 3.78 15.14
C VAL A 73 3.02 4.97 15.43
N GLU A 74 4.30 4.77 15.14
CA GLU A 74 5.33 5.80 15.29
C GLU A 74 5.91 6.18 13.93
N VAL A 75 6.00 7.48 13.65
CA VAL A 75 6.63 8.04 12.46
C VAL A 75 8.03 8.51 12.81
N ILE A 76 9.03 8.04 12.06
CA ILE A 76 10.45 8.28 12.31
C ILE A 76 10.99 9.17 11.20
N SER A 77 11.58 10.30 11.60
CA SER A 77 12.25 11.24 10.70
C SER A 77 13.45 10.59 10.01
N GLY A 78 13.63 10.92 8.72
CA GLY A 78 14.77 10.50 7.90
C GLY A 78 16.09 11.23 8.22
N GLU A 79 16.10 12.17 9.17
CA GLU A 79 17.27 12.96 9.53
C GLU A 79 18.27 12.22 10.44
N THR A 80 17.84 11.12 11.04
CA THR A 80 18.67 10.27 11.92
C THR A 80 19.27 9.10 11.14
N GLU A 81 20.40 8.56 11.62
CA GLU A 81 21.02 7.37 11.00
C GLU A 81 20.06 6.17 11.03
N GLU A 82 19.32 6.01 12.14
CA GLU A 82 18.30 4.99 12.30
C GLU A 82 17.13 5.17 11.34
N GLY A 83 16.66 6.42 11.13
CA GLY A 83 15.62 6.75 10.17
C GLY A 83 16.03 6.45 8.72
N GLN A 84 17.28 6.77 8.37
CA GLN A 84 17.84 6.43 7.06
C GLN A 84 17.97 4.92 6.87
N MET A 85 18.42 4.19 7.91
CA MET A 85 18.47 2.73 7.87
C MET A 85 17.08 2.11 7.73
N LEU A 86 16.07 2.62 8.46
CA LEU A 86 14.69 2.17 8.36
C LEU A 86 14.18 2.27 6.91
N LYS A 87 14.46 3.39 6.24
CA LYS A 87 14.10 3.60 4.83
C LYS A 87 14.89 2.70 3.88
N SER A 88 16.22 2.76 3.95
CA SER A 88 17.11 2.13 2.96
C SER A 88 17.17 0.60 3.09
N THR A 89 17.06 0.07 4.31
CA THR A 89 17.20 -1.36 4.59
C THR A 89 15.86 -2.08 4.64
N PHE A 90 14.85 -1.46 5.25
CA PHE A 90 13.53 -2.08 5.47
C PHE A 90 12.43 -1.52 4.55
N GLY A 91 12.79 -0.65 3.59
CA GLY A 91 11.82 -0.02 2.70
C GLY A 91 10.92 1.01 3.38
N GLY A 92 11.29 1.45 4.59
CA GLY A 92 10.58 2.47 5.37
C GLY A 92 9.52 1.92 6.34
N VAL A 93 9.14 0.65 6.24
CA VAL A 93 8.13 0.04 7.12
C VAL A 93 8.78 -1.05 7.96
N ALA A 94 8.57 -0.98 9.27
CA ALA A 94 8.97 -2.02 10.22
C ALA A 94 7.92 -2.13 11.34
N ALA A 95 7.88 -3.28 12.01
CA ALA A 95 6.96 -3.55 13.09
C ALA A 95 7.62 -4.37 14.20
N PHE A 96 7.28 -4.06 15.45
CA PHE A 96 7.55 -4.94 16.58
C PHE A 96 6.36 -5.86 16.81
N LEU A 97 6.60 -7.17 16.74
CA LEU A 97 5.54 -8.15 16.94
C LEU A 97 5.44 -8.51 18.43
N ARG A 98 4.21 -8.62 18.94
CA ARG A 98 3.95 -9.08 20.32
C ARG A 98 4.44 -10.51 20.56
N PHE A 99 4.39 -11.33 19.50
CA PHE A 99 4.83 -12.72 19.52
C PHE A 99 5.63 -13.01 18.25
N LYS A 100 6.51 -14.00 18.33
CA LYS A 100 7.25 -14.48 17.16
C LYS A 100 6.28 -15.15 16.19
N GLN A 101 6.29 -14.74 14.91
CA GLN A 101 5.59 -15.46 13.85
C GLN A 101 6.29 -16.80 13.59
N GLN A 102 5.49 -17.86 13.51
CA GLN A 102 5.95 -19.22 13.23
C GLN A 102 6.24 -19.42 11.74
#